data_AF-A0A920EAU3-F1
#
_entry.id   AF-A0A920EAU3-F1
#
_cell.length_a   1.000
_cell.length_b   1.000
_cell.length_c   1.000
_cell.angle_alpha   90.00
_cell.angle_beta   90.00
_cell.angle_gamma   90.00
#
_symmetry.space_group_name_H-M   'P 1'
#
loop_
_entity.id
_entity.type
_entity.pdbx_description
1 polymer ?
#
loop_
_entity_poly.entity_id
_entity_poly.type
_entity_poly.pdbx_seq_one_letter_code
_entity_poly.pdbx_strand_id
1 'polypeptide(L)'
;MKAVRVSDQVIELCDVPEPKGEGVLVNVEAVGICGSDLHLIDSNMMNVIPGHEISGITSSGHPVAIEPMLSCGICRHCDEGSQPYCDSALPNTMGIGIDGDGREDYCA
;
A
#
# COMPACT_ATOMS: atom_id res chain seq x y z
N MET A 1 10.29 -13.00 2.86
CA MET A 1 10.76 -11.72 2.30
C MET A 1 10.91 -10.71 3.41
N LYS A 2 11.79 -9.72 3.26
CA LYS A 2 11.94 -8.63 4.24
C LYS A 2 10.86 -7.57 4.07
N ALA A 3 10.46 -6.93 5.17
CA ALA A 3 9.61 -5.76 5.13
C ALA A 3 9.84 -4.75 6.26
N VAL A 4 9.53 -3.48 6.02
CA VAL A 4 9.44 -2.45 7.07
C VAL A 4 8.03 -2.46 7.65
N ARG A 5 7.91 -2.53 8.98
CA ARG A 5 6.62 -2.45 9.68
C ARG A 5 6.63 -1.28 10.66
N VAL A 6 5.51 -0.58 10.71
CA VAL A 6 5.20 0.40 11.75
C VAL A 6 4.16 -0.19 12.68
N SER A 7 4.43 -0.19 13.98
CA SER A 7 3.48 -0.58 15.02
C SER A 7 3.78 0.18 16.31
N ASP A 8 2.77 0.80 16.91
CA ASP A 8 2.92 1.57 18.16
C ASP A 8 4.10 2.56 18.13
N GLN A 9 4.23 3.32 17.03
CA GLN A 9 5.34 4.25 16.72
C GLN A 9 6.74 3.61 16.58
N VAL A 10 6.84 2.29 16.65
CA VAL A 10 8.10 1.56 16.41
C VAL A 10 8.20 1.20 14.94
N ILE A 11 9.37 1.45 14.36
CA ILE A 11 9.73 1.06 12.99
C ILE A 11 10.70 -0.11 13.07
N GLU A 12 10.33 -1.25 12.46
CA GLU A 12 11.15 -2.45 12.48
C GLU A 12 11.28 -3.11 11.10
N LEU A 13 12.43 -3.76 10.89
CA LEU A 13 12.61 -4.68 9.78
C LEU A 13 12.19 -6.08 10.23
N CYS A 14 11.16 -6.64 9.59
CA CYS A 14 10.64 -7.97 9.89
C CYS A 14 10.67 -8.90 8.67
N ASP A 15 10.53 -10.20 8.92
CA ASP A 15 10.27 -11.19 7.87
C ASP A 15 8.75 -11.37 7.72
N VAL A 16 8.28 -11.34 6.48
CA VAL A 16 6.88 -11.55 6.14
C VAL A 16 6.74 -12.70 5.13
N PRO A 17 5.60 -13.40 5.10
CA PRO A 17 5.35 -14.42 4.10
C PRO A 17 5.23 -13.79 2.71
N GLU A 18 5.57 -14.58 1.68
CA GLU A 18 5.27 -14.22 0.29
C GLU A 18 3.78 -13.90 0.11
N PRO A 19 3.43 -12.89 -0.71
CA PRO A 19 2.06 -12.55 -0.98
C PRO A 19 1.32 -13.72 -1.64
N LYS A 20 0.07 -13.93 -1.23
CA LYS A 20 -0.82 -14.98 -1.73
C LYS A 20 -2.18 -14.37 -1.98
N GLY A 21 -2.86 -14.83 -3.02
CA GLY A 21 -4.22 -14.40 -3.34
C GLY A 21 -4.40 -14.18 -4.84
N GLU A 22 -5.52 -13.55 -5.17
CA GLU A 22 -5.76 -12.99 -6.49
C GLU A 22 -4.92 -11.71 -6.68
N GLY A 23 -4.65 -11.35 -7.93
CA GLY A 23 -3.86 -10.17 -8.28
C GLY A 23 -2.63 -10.49 -9.15
N VAL A 24 -1.82 -9.47 -9.38
CA VAL A 24 -0.57 -9.52 -10.14
C VAL A 24 0.61 -9.40 -9.18
N LEU A 25 1.52 -10.36 -9.25
CA LEU A 25 2.79 -10.28 -8.52
C LEU A 25 3.70 -9.22 -9.16
N VAL A 26 4.10 -8.25 -8.36
CA VAL A 26 5.00 -7.16 -8.70
C VAL A 26 6.23 -7.25 -7.81
N ASN A 27 7.41 -7.39 -8.40
CA ASN A 27 8.68 -7.22 -7.71
C ASN A 27 8.91 -5.71 -7.49
N VAL A 28 9.02 -5.30 -6.24
CA VAL A 28 9.13 -3.88 -5.86
C VAL A 28 10.56 -3.41 -6.12
N GLU A 29 10.71 -2.42 -7.01
CA GLU A 29 12.02 -1.84 -7.33
C GLU A 29 12.28 -0.54 -6.54
N ALA A 30 11.21 0.21 -6.23
CA ALA A 30 11.30 1.41 -5.42
C ALA A 30 9.98 1.72 -4.71
N VAL A 31 10.11 2.16 -3.46
CA VAL A 31 9.02 2.72 -2.64
C VAL A 31 9.45 4.09 -2.11
N GLY A 32 8.59 5.09 -2.31
CA GLY A 32 8.77 6.45 -1.78
C GLY A 32 8.38 6.54 -0.31
N ILE A 33 8.95 7.52 0.39
CA ILE A 33 8.53 7.92 1.74
C ILE A 33 7.75 9.21 1.60
N CYS A 34 6.47 9.20 1.98
CA CYS A 34 5.63 10.37 1.93
C CYS A 34 5.73 11.18 3.24
N GLY A 35 5.53 12.49 3.17
CA GLY A 35 5.44 13.32 4.38
C GLY A 35 4.28 12.91 5.29
N SER A 36 3.19 12.36 4.73
CA SER A 36 2.04 11.85 5.46
C SER A 36 2.39 10.65 6.34
N ASP A 37 3.32 9.79 5.92
CA ASP A 37 3.78 8.64 6.71
C ASP A 37 4.33 9.11 8.07
N LEU A 38 5.17 10.15 8.04
CA LEU A 38 5.77 10.73 9.24
C LEU A 38 4.69 11.29 10.19
N HIS A 39 3.68 11.97 9.65
CA HIS A 39 2.57 12.51 10.44
C HIS A 39 1.72 11.40 11.08
N LEU A 40 1.47 10.30 10.35
CA LEU A 40 0.69 9.17 10.85
C LEU A 40 1.46 8.36 11.89
N ILE A 41 2.77 8.19 11.71
CA ILE A 41 3.66 7.58 12.70
C ILE A 41 3.64 8.41 13.98
N ASP A 42 3.96 9.71 13.90
CA ASP A 42 4.02 10.62 15.07
C ASP A 42 2.69 10.71 15.83
N SER A 43 1.56 10.59 15.11
CA SER A 43 0.22 10.60 15.71
C SER A 43 -0.22 9.23 16.27
N ASN A 44 0.62 8.19 16.19
CA ASN A 44 0.28 6.81 16.53
C ASN A 44 -0.96 6.27 15.78
N MET A 45 -1.15 6.70 14.53
CA MET A 45 -2.28 6.33 13.68
C MET A 45 -1.93 5.31 12.60
N MET A 46 -0.67 4.86 12.54
CA MET A 46 -0.18 3.88 11.57
C MET A 46 0.18 2.57 12.27
N ASN A 47 -0.40 1.46 11.81
CA ASN A 47 -0.13 0.12 12.33
C ASN A 47 -0.15 -0.90 11.18
N VAL A 48 0.70 -0.65 10.18
CA VAL A 48 0.78 -1.38 8.90
C VAL A 48 2.22 -1.45 8.42
N ILE A 49 2.47 -2.23 7.37
CA ILE A 49 3.63 -2.03 6.49
C ILE A 49 3.35 -0.76 5.66
N PRO A 50 4.13 0.33 5.80
CA PRO A 50 3.93 1.54 5.02
C PRO A 50 4.36 1.33 3.56
N GLY A 51 4.07 2.33 2.72
CA GLY A 51 4.38 2.30 1.29
C GLY A 51 3.12 2.49 0.45
N HIS A 52 3.00 3.67 -0.16
CA HIS A 52 1.92 4.04 -1.08
C HIS A 52 2.42 4.84 -2.30
N GLU A 53 3.74 4.92 -2.47
CA GLU A 53 4.41 5.53 -3.61
C GLU A 53 5.28 4.47 -4.29
N ILE A 54 4.63 3.56 -5.01
CA ILE A 54 5.19 2.24 -5.35
C ILE A 54 5.48 2.13 -6.84
N SER A 55 6.65 1.58 -7.18
CA SER A 55 6.96 1.13 -8.53
C SER A 55 7.72 -0.18 -8.55
N GLY A 56 7.49 -0.97 -9.60
CA GLY A 56 8.08 -2.30 -9.72
C GLY A 56 7.90 -2.90 -11.10
N ILE A 57 8.24 -4.19 -11.20
CA ILE A 57 8.17 -4.97 -12.42
C ILE A 57 7.25 -6.17 -12.20
N THR A 58 6.27 -6.38 -13.08
CA THR A 58 5.43 -7.58 -13.05
C THR A 58 6.24 -8.84 -13.35
N SER A 59 5.73 -10.02 -13.01
CA SER A 59 6.33 -11.30 -13.41
C SER A 59 6.53 -11.48 -14.93
N SER A 60 5.78 -10.74 -15.75
CA SER A 60 5.93 -10.69 -17.21
C SER A 60 6.97 -9.67 -17.71
N GLY A 61 7.62 -8.92 -16.81
CA GLY A 61 8.65 -7.93 -17.15
C GLY A 61 8.10 -6.53 -17.45
N HIS A 62 6.84 -6.23 -17.13
CA HIS A 62 6.24 -4.92 -17.40
C HIS A 62 6.48 -3.95 -16.23
N PRO A 63 6.98 -2.73 -16.47
CA PRO A 63 7.08 -1.72 -15.42
C PRO A 63 5.71 -1.17 -15.05
N VAL A 64 5.44 -1.07 -13.75
CA VAL A 64 4.17 -0.57 -13.20
C VAL A 64 4.42 0.45 -12.10
N ALA A 65 3.50 1.40 -11.99
CA ALA A 65 3.28 2.19 -10.79
C ALA A 65 1.93 1.77 -10.20
N ILE A 66 1.85 1.66 -8.88
CA ILE A 66 0.65 1.17 -8.22
C ILE A 66 -0.25 2.34 -7.84
N GLU A 67 -1.55 2.20 -8.11
CA GLU A 67 -2.60 3.07 -7.55
C GLU A 67 -2.92 2.55 -6.14
N PRO A 68 -2.48 3.23 -5.06
CA PRO A 68 -2.62 2.72 -3.70
C PRO A 68 -4.06 2.80 -3.17
N MET A 69 -4.92 3.62 -3.79
CA MET A 69 -6.26 3.91 -3.29
C MET A 69 -7.31 3.00 -3.91
N LEU A 70 -7.71 1.97 -3.16
CA LEU A 70 -8.72 1.02 -3.61
C LEU A 70 -10.13 1.61 -3.43
N SER A 71 -10.77 1.97 -4.55
CA SER A 71 -12.16 2.42 -4.58
C SER A 71 -13.14 1.24 -4.66
N CYS A 72 -14.30 1.32 -3.99
CA CYS A 72 -15.28 0.23 -3.95
C CYS A 72 -16.06 0.02 -5.26
N GLY A 73 -16.03 0.99 -6.17
CA GLY A 73 -16.72 0.93 -7.46
C GLY A 73 -18.26 1.08 -7.41
N ILE A 74 -18.87 1.13 -6.22
CA ILE A 74 -20.34 1.07 -6.06
C ILE A 74 -20.97 2.22 -5.27
N CYS A 75 -20.17 3.04 -4.57
CA CYS A 75 -20.68 4.20 -3.85
C CYS A 75 -20.96 5.37 -4.80
N ARG A 76 -21.69 6.38 -4.32
CA ARG A 76 -22.01 7.59 -5.11
C ARG A 76 -20.76 8.24 -5.71
N HIS A 77 -19.70 8.35 -4.93
CA HIS A 77 -18.45 8.95 -5.40
C HIS A 77 -17.79 8.13 -6.53
N CYS A 78 -17.87 6.80 -6.47
CA CYS A 78 -17.36 5.95 -7.55
C CYS A 78 -18.21 6.06 -8.82
N ASP A 79 -19.54 6.08 -8.67
CA ASP A 79 -20.49 6.24 -9.79
C ASP A 79 -20.29 7.58 -10.53
N GLU A 80 -19.99 8.65 -9.78
CA GLU A 80 -19.70 9.98 -10.32
C GLU A 80 -18.24 10.14 -10.82
N GLY A 81 -17.42 9.08 -10.83
CA GLY A 81 -16.00 9.13 -11.22
C GLY A 81 -15.08 9.88 -10.24
N SER A 82 -15.59 10.19 -9.05
CA SER A 82 -14.91 10.88 -7.95
C SER A 82 -14.27 9.88 -6.98
N GLN A 83 -13.55 8.88 -7.51
CA GLN A 83 -12.99 7.76 -6.75
C GLN A 83 -12.12 8.16 -5.53
N PRO A 84 -11.36 9.28 -5.54
CA PRO A 84 -10.65 9.74 -4.34
C PRO A 84 -11.53 10.03 -3.12
N TYR A 85 -12.82 10.26 -3.34
CA TYR A 85 -13.80 10.49 -2.27
C TYR A 85 -14.60 9.22 -1.94
N CYS A 86 -14.18 8.05 -2.42
CA CYS A 86 -14.87 6.80 -2.13
C CYS A 86 -15.02 6.61 -0.61
N ASP A 87 -16.24 6.24 -0.19
CA ASP A 87 -16.57 5.99 1.22
C ASP A 87 -15.69 4.92 1.89
N SER A 88 -15.01 4.11 1.07
CA SER A 88 -14.12 3.03 1.49
C SER A 88 -12.65 3.27 1.12
N ALA A 89 -12.28 4.43 0.59
CA ALA A 89 -10.90 4.68 0.12
C ALA A 89 -9.87 4.57 1.25
N LEU A 90 -9.99 5.40 2.30
CA LEU A 90 -9.00 5.46 3.38
C LEU A 90 -8.73 4.12 4.07
N PRO A 91 -9.73 3.34 4.53
CA PRO A 91 -9.45 2.06 5.18
C PRO A 91 -8.84 1.01 4.23
N ASN A 92 -8.96 1.18 2.91
CA ASN A 92 -8.41 0.27 1.91
C ASN A 92 -7.23 0.87 1.14
N THR A 93 -6.68 2.00 1.58
CA THR A 93 -5.50 2.58 0.96
C THR A 93 -4.27 1.81 1.43
N MET A 94 -3.49 1.29 0.48
CA MET A 94 -2.22 0.61 0.76
C MET A 94 -1.29 1.52 1.56
N GLY A 95 -0.52 0.95 2.49
CA GLY A 95 0.44 1.69 3.30
C GLY A 95 -0.20 2.64 4.33
N ILE A 96 -1.53 2.72 4.40
CA ILE A 96 -2.27 3.55 5.36
C ILE A 96 -3.27 2.69 6.15
N GLY A 97 -4.29 2.14 5.46
CA GLY A 97 -5.37 1.36 6.07
C GLY A 97 -5.15 -0.16 6.01
N ILE A 98 -4.39 -0.61 5.01
CA ILE A 98 -3.93 -2.00 4.85
C ILE A 98 -2.42 -2.01 4.61
N ASP A 99 -1.79 -3.16 4.81
CA ASP A 99 -0.37 -3.34 4.49
C ASP A 99 -0.08 -2.90 3.04
N GLY A 100 0.87 -1.98 2.91
CA GLY A 100 1.50 -1.60 1.65
C GLY A 100 2.62 -2.57 1.26
N ASP A 101 3.45 -2.09 0.35
CA ASP A 101 4.49 -2.82 -0.37
C ASP A 101 5.89 -2.60 0.20
N GLY A 102 6.03 -2.24 1.47
CA GLY A 102 7.34 -2.26 2.13
C GLY A 102 8.00 -3.64 2.16
N ARG A 103 7.62 -4.59 1.28
CA ARG A 103 8.03 -5.97 1.04
C ARG A 103 8.68 -6.08 -0.36
N GLU A 104 9.59 -7.03 -0.56
CA GLU A 104 10.26 -7.32 -1.85
C GLU A 104 9.31 -7.68 -3.04
N ASP A 105 8.07 -8.10 -2.77
CA ASP A 105 7.05 -8.56 -3.74
C ASP A 105 5.62 -8.21 -3.25
N TYR A 106 4.75 -7.76 -4.16
CA TYR A 106 3.38 -7.34 -3.86
C TYR A 106 2.36 -8.02 -4.78
N CYS A 107 1.18 -8.39 -4.27
CA CYS A 107 0.04 -8.80 -5.11
C CYS A 107 -0.93 -7.61 -5.21
N ALA A 108 -1.00 -7.00 -6.39
CA ALA A 108 -1.93 -5.91 -6.73
C ALA A 108 -3.20 -6.43 -7.42
#